data_AF-A0A7D9IUH6-F1
#
_entry.id   AF-A0A7D9IUH6-F1
#
_cell.length_a   1.000
_cell.length_b   1.000
_cell.length_c   1.000
_cell.angle_alpha   90.00
_cell.angle_beta   90.00
_cell.angle_gamma   90.00
#
_symmetry.space_group_name_H-M   'P 1'
#
loop_
_entity.id
_entity.type
_entity.pdbx_description
1 polymer ?
#
loop_
_entity_poly.entity_id
_entity_poly.type
_entity_poly.pdbx_seq_one_letter_code
_entity_poly.pdbx_strand_id
1 'polypeptide(L)'
;MKRSIKAIQCHMIDNTKVPMQEQHHYCPKDDNTWCKFWKEQLDNTVTYDQSNRLPEVFMEELAPIFTRLSQDNLLSRCLKGITQNQNEAINGMLWSKCPKTEFCGARKITIAVCETIGLFNTGAASEAMVMGIFGITQGTNTIN
;
A
#
# COMPACT_ATOMS: atom_id res chain seq x y z
N MET A 1 -0.39 -4.50 15.52
CA MET A 1 -0.35 -3.66 14.30
C MET A 1 -0.24 -2.16 14.59
N LYS A 2 -1.17 -1.49 15.29
CA LYS A 2 -1.11 -0.03 15.54
C LYS A 2 0.25 0.46 16.08
N ARG A 3 0.74 -0.22 17.13
CA ARG A 3 2.04 0.08 17.75
C ARG A 3 3.18 -0.02 16.73
N SER A 4 3.20 -1.09 15.93
CA SER A 4 4.19 -1.30 14.86
C SER A 4 4.13 -0.21 13.78
N ILE A 5 2.94 0.26 13.42
CA ILE A 5 2.77 1.35 12.45
C ILE A 5 3.33 2.67 13.00
N LYS A 6 3.08 2.97 14.28
CA LYS A 6 3.69 4.14 14.92
C LYS A 6 5.20 4.00 15.08
N ALA A 7 5.71 2.80 15.30
CA ALA A 7 7.15 2.54 15.28
C ALA A 7 7.79 2.86 13.92
N ILE A 8 7.14 2.50 12.80
CA ILE A 8 7.61 2.87 11.45
C ILE A 8 7.74 4.39 11.31
N GLN A 9 6.74 5.14 11.77
CA GLN A 9 6.78 6.60 11.74
C GLN A 9 8.02 7.14 12.47
N CYS A 10 8.27 6.65 13.68
CA CYS A 10 9.41 7.08 14.50
C CYS A 10 10.76 6.62 13.92
N HIS A 11 10.82 5.47 13.22
CA HIS A 11 12.03 4.99 12.57
C HIS A 11 12.40 5.80 11.32
N MET A 12 11.42 6.33 10.61
CA MET A 12 11.64 7.03 9.34
C MET A 12 12.12 8.47 9.52
N ILE A 13 11.85 9.09 10.66
CA ILE A 13 12.08 10.53 10.87
C ILE A 13 13.09 10.69 11.97
N ASP A 14 14.14 11.49 11.75
CA ASP A 14 15.10 11.82 12.79
C ASP A 14 14.57 12.96 13.66
N ASN A 15 14.17 12.61 14.89
CA ASN A 15 13.67 13.58 15.85
C ASN A 15 14.78 13.92 16.84
N THR A 16 15.50 15.01 16.55
CA THR A 16 16.64 15.48 17.33
C THR A 16 16.25 16.00 18.72
N LYS A 17 14.95 16.19 18.99
CA LYS A 17 14.44 16.68 20.29
C LYS A 17 14.24 15.57 21.31
N VAL A 18 14.26 14.30 20.91
CA VAL A 18 14.06 13.16 21.81
C VAL A 18 15.25 12.21 21.78
N PRO A 19 15.59 11.56 22.92
CA PRO A 19 16.60 10.51 22.94
C PRO A 19 16.24 9.34 22.02
N MET A 20 17.26 8.63 21.52
CA MET A 20 17.08 7.49 20.62
C MET A 20 16.20 6.39 21.24
N GLN A 21 16.40 6.08 22.52
CA GLN A 21 15.61 5.10 23.25
C GLN A 21 14.11 5.48 23.27
N GLU A 22 13.82 6.77 23.39
CA GLU A 22 12.45 7.29 23.36
C GLU A 22 11.88 7.23 21.95
N GLN A 23 12.66 7.54 20.92
CA GLN A 23 12.20 7.41 19.53
C GLN A 23 11.79 5.96 19.19
N HIS A 24 12.42 4.96 19.81
CA HIS A 24 12.13 3.55 19.62
C HIS A 24 11.13 2.95 20.64
N HIS A 25 10.40 3.77 21.39
CA HIS A 25 9.48 3.32 22.45
C HIS A 25 8.33 2.40 21.98
N TYR A 26 7.91 2.53 20.73
CA TYR A 26 6.86 1.68 20.15
C TYR A 26 7.35 0.26 19.80
N CYS A 27 8.66 0.03 19.76
CA CYS A 27 9.23 -1.27 19.45
C CYS A 27 9.22 -2.21 20.64
N PRO A 28 9.15 -3.54 20.41
CA PRO A 28 9.45 -4.53 21.45
C PRO A 28 10.87 -4.34 21.97
N LYS A 29 11.08 -4.61 23.26
CA LYS A 29 12.39 -4.54 23.94
C LYS A 29 12.85 -5.91 24.46
N ASP A 30 12.23 -6.96 23.95
CA ASP A 30 12.53 -8.35 24.29
C ASP A 30 13.29 -9.03 23.15
N ASP A 31 13.67 -10.29 23.36
CA ASP A 31 14.44 -11.10 22.40
C ASP A 31 13.73 -11.29 21.04
N ASN A 32 12.41 -11.06 20.98
CA ASN A 32 11.62 -11.12 19.75
C ASN A 32 11.54 -9.76 19.04
N THR A 33 12.38 -8.80 19.42
CA THR A 33 12.38 -7.47 18.79
C THR A 33 12.81 -7.55 17.33
N TRP A 34 11.98 -6.97 16.47
CA TRP A 34 12.31 -6.71 15.06
C TRP A 34 13.05 -5.39 14.89
N CYS A 35 13.18 -4.58 15.95
CA CYS A 35 13.86 -3.29 15.89
C CYS A 35 15.37 -3.49 16.02
N LYS A 36 16.13 -3.10 14.99
CA LYS A 36 17.58 -3.21 14.95
C LYS A 36 18.25 -2.45 16.12
N PHE A 37 17.77 -1.26 16.48
CA PHE A 37 18.29 -0.50 17.61
C PHE A 37 18.20 -1.31 18.92
N TRP A 38 17.02 -1.81 19.29
CA TRP A 38 16.87 -2.59 20.52
C TRP A 38 17.59 -3.92 20.47
N LYS A 39 17.61 -4.59 19.32
CA LYS A 39 18.35 -5.84 19.13
C LYS A 39 19.83 -5.66 19.44
N GLU A 40 20.44 -4.60 18.92
CA GLU A 40 21.84 -4.30 19.20
C GLU A 40 22.11 -3.92 20.66
N GLN A 41 21.17 -3.22 21.32
CA GLN A 41 21.27 -2.95 22.76
C GLN A 41 21.25 -4.24 23.59
N LEU A 42 20.45 -5.24 23.22
CA LEU A 42 20.40 -6.54 23.89
C LEU A 42 21.68 -7.37 23.61
N ASP A 43 22.14 -7.34 22.36
CA ASP A 43 23.33 -8.07 21.91
C ASP A 43 24.66 -7.38 22.30
N ASN A 44 24.61 -6.19 22.92
CA ASN A 44 25.75 -5.33 23.24
C ASN A 44 26.63 -5.00 22.01
N THR A 45 26.00 -4.71 20.88
CA THR A 45 26.66 -4.30 19.62
C THR A 45 26.36 -2.84 19.29
N VAL A 46 27.18 -2.22 18.44
CA VAL A 46 27.04 -0.79 18.05
C VAL A 46 27.22 -0.62 16.55
N THR A 47 26.23 -1.05 15.77
CA THR A 47 26.24 -0.95 14.29
C THR A 47 25.00 -0.26 13.71
N TYR A 48 24.14 0.29 14.57
CA TYR A 48 22.88 0.89 14.17
C TYR A 48 23.12 2.25 13.51
N ASP A 49 23.06 2.24 12.18
CA ASP A 49 23.14 3.42 11.33
C ASP A 49 21.80 4.17 11.27
N GLN A 50 21.88 5.49 11.33
CA GLN A 50 20.77 6.44 11.33
C GLN A 50 20.76 7.37 10.12
N SER A 51 21.72 7.19 9.20
CA SER A 51 21.96 8.08 8.06
C SER A 51 20.75 8.25 7.12
N ASN A 52 19.85 7.26 7.04
CA ASN A 52 18.77 7.21 6.06
C ASN A 52 17.40 7.68 6.59
N ARG A 53 17.39 8.68 7.48
CA ARG A 53 16.14 9.22 8.06
C ARG A 53 15.77 10.57 7.46
N LEU A 54 14.47 10.84 7.43
CA LEU A 54 13.90 12.11 7.00
C LEU A 54 14.09 13.17 8.10
N PRO A 55 14.28 14.46 7.74
CA PRO A 55 14.31 15.55 8.70
C PRO A 55 13.02 15.67 9.53
N GLU A 56 13.14 16.22 10.74
CA GLU A 56 12.03 16.37 11.70
C GLU A 56 10.81 17.10 11.12
N VAL A 57 10.99 17.99 10.15
CA VAL A 57 9.88 18.74 9.49
C VAL A 57 8.80 17.83 8.92
N PHE A 58 9.14 16.59 8.54
CA PHE A 58 8.18 15.63 8.00
C PHE A 58 7.32 14.94 9.07
N MET A 59 7.61 15.14 10.36
CA MET A 59 6.89 14.53 11.48
C MET A 59 5.41 14.92 11.47
N GLU A 60 5.15 16.22 11.32
CA GLU A 60 3.80 16.79 11.31
C GLU A 60 3.05 16.41 10.03
N GLU A 61 3.72 16.47 8.88
CA GLU A 61 3.15 16.12 7.57
C GLU A 61 2.75 14.64 7.48
N LEU A 62 3.56 13.74 8.05
CA LEU A 62 3.31 12.30 8.03
C LEU A 62 2.37 11.84 9.15
N ALA A 63 2.21 12.61 10.24
CA ALA A 63 1.32 12.29 11.35
C ALA A 63 -0.12 11.93 10.96
N PRO A 64 -0.83 12.72 10.13
CA PRO A 64 -2.19 12.36 9.71
C PRO A 64 -2.21 11.05 8.91
N ILE A 65 -1.19 10.80 8.08
CA ILE A 65 -1.09 9.58 7.28
C ILE A 65 -0.94 8.35 8.19
N PHE A 66 0.01 8.39 9.13
CA PHE A 66 0.24 7.28 10.06
C PHE A 66 -0.92 7.05 11.02
N THR A 67 -1.62 8.12 11.40
CA THR A 67 -2.85 8.03 12.19
C THR A 67 -3.96 7.34 11.41
N ARG A 68 -4.18 7.71 10.14
CA ARG A 68 -5.13 7.03 9.25
C ARG A 68 -4.76 5.56 9.04
N LEU A 69 -3.47 5.26 8.83
CA LEU A 69 -2.99 3.89 8.67
C LEU A 69 -3.20 3.04 9.93
N SER A 70 -3.29 3.66 11.11
CA SER A 70 -3.52 2.99 12.39
C SER A 70 -5.01 2.81 12.75
N GLN A 71 -5.94 3.18 11.86
CA GLN A 71 -7.37 3.05 12.12
C GLN A 71 -7.85 1.58 12.05
N ASP A 72 -8.77 1.20 12.93
CA ASP A 72 -9.25 -0.19 13.04
C ASP A 72 -9.96 -0.69 11.77
N ASN A 73 -10.67 0.18 11.07
CA ASN A 73 -11.30 -0.14 9.79
C ASN A 73 -10.29 -0.56 8.71
N LEU A 74 -9.08 0.01 8.71
CA LEU A 74 -8.03 -0.36 7.78
C LEU A 74 -7.31 -1.63 8.25
N LEU A 75 -6.99 -1.71 9.54
CA LEU A 75 -6.25 -2.86 10.09
C LEU A 75 -7.06 -4.14 10.13
N SER A 76 -8.38 -4.06 10.32
CA SER A 76 -9.27 -5.23 10.25
C SER A 76 -9.21 -5.94 8.90
N ARG A 77 -8.92 -5.20 7.80
CA ARG A 77 -8.72 -5.79 6.47
C ARG A 77 -7.43 -6.63 6.39
N CYS A 78 -6.43 -6.31 7.21
CA CYS A 78 -5.15 -7.03 7.26
C CYS A 78 -5.21 -8.31 8.12
N LEU A 79 -6.22 -8.45 9.00
CA LEU A 79 -6.32 -9.61 9.91
C LEU A 79 -6.46 -10.95 9.19
N LYS A 80 -7.01 -10.96 7.98
CA LYS A 80 -7.19 -12.17 7.18
C LYS A 80 -5.87 -12.68 6.56
N GLY A 81 -4.78 -11.91 6.63
CA GLY A 81 -3.50 -12.29 6.03
C GLY A 81 -3.55 -12.44 4.50
N ILE A 82 -4.53 -11.82 3.84
CA ILE A 82 -4.68 -11.90 2.38
C ILE A 82 -3.59 -11.08 1.71
N THR A 83 -3.02 -11.61 0.63
CA THR A 83 -2.01 -10.95 -0.20
C THR A 83 -2.58 -9.76 -0.96
N GLN A 84 -1.74 -8.80 -1.36
CA GLN A 84 -2.16 -7.70 -2.23
C GLN A 84 -2.42 -8.11 -3.69
N ASN A 85 -2.22 -9.39 -4.06
CA ASN A 85 -2.36 -9.90 -5.43
C ASN A 85 -3.63 -9.45 -6.16
N GLN A 86 -4.80 -9.44 -5.51
CA GLN A 86 -6.03 -9.01 -6.19
C GLN A 86 -5.97 -7.53 -6.60
N ASN A 87 -5.46 -6.67 -5.71
CA ASN A 87 -5.28 -5.25 -6.01
C ASN A 87 -4.17 -5.02 -7.04
N GLU A 88 -3.11 -5.82 -7.00
CA GLU A 88 -2.03 -5.75 -7.99
C GLU A 88 -2.50 -6.23 -9.37
N ALA A 89 -3.29 -7.31 -9.43
CA ALA A 89 -3.85 -7.85 -10.66
C ALA A 89 -4.80 -6.86 -11.34
N ILE A 90 -5.74 -6.25 -10.61
CA ILE A 90 -6.66 -5.26 -11.20
C ILE A 90 -5.91 -4.01 -11.68
N ASN A 91 -4.92 -3.54 -10.91
CA ASN A 91 -4.07 -2.42 -11.33
C ASN A 91 -3.25 -2.78 -12.58
N GLY A 92 -2.66 -3.97 -12.63
CA GLY A 92 -1.93 -4.46 -13.80
C GLY A 92 -2.80 -4.51 -15.04
N MET A 93 -4.05 -4.98 -14.92
CA MET A 93 -5.03 -4.99 -16.00
C MET A 93 -5.44 -3.58 -16.47
N LEU A 94 -5.57 -2.63 -15.55
CA LEU A 94 -5.85 -1.23 -15.90
C LEU A 94 -4.67 -0.61 -16.66
N TRP A 95 -3.45 -0.80 -16.15
CA TRP A 95 -2.26 -0.19 -16.73
C TRP A 95 -1.82 -0.85 -18.04
N SER A 96 -2.25 -2.09 -18.33
CA SER A 96 -2.10 -2.66 -19.67
C SER A 96 -3.02 -2.01 -20.71
N LYS A 97 -4.17 -1.47 -20.30
CA LYS A 97 -5.11 -0.72 -21.16
C LYS A 97 -4.76 0.77 -21.29
N CYS A 98 -4.26 1.39 -20.21
CA CYS A 98 -3.78 2.77 -20.22
C CYS A 98 -2.40 2.82 -19.54
N PRO A 99 -1.30 2.74 -20.31
CA PRO A 99 0.05 2.77 -19.77
C PRO A 99 0.33 4.06 -18.98
N LYS A 100 1.02 3.93 -17.83
CA LYS A 100 1.46 5.07 -17.03
C LYS A 100 2.54 5.92 -17.69
N THR A 101 3.21 5.35 -18.69
CA THR A 101 4.30 5.98 -19.44
C THR A 101 3.80 6.92 -20.53
N GLU A 102 2.49 6.95 -20.77
CA GLU A 102 1.86 7.75 -21.81
C GLU A 102 0.78 8.66 -21.22
N PHE A 103 0.57 9.81 -21.86
CA PHE A 103 -0.54 10.68 -21.48
C PHE A 103 -1.87 10.06 -21.96
N CYS A 104 -2.69 9.61 -21.00
CA CYS A 104 -4.10 9.31 -21.23
C CYS A 104 -4.95 10.48 -20.70
N GLY A 105 -5.81 11.05 -21.54
CA GLY A 105 -6.81 12.01 -21.07
C GLY A 105 -7.80 11.39 -20.07
N ALA A 106 -8.36 12.21 -19.18
CA ALA A 106 -9.25 11.75 -18.11
C ALA A 106 -10.39 10.84 -18.59
N ARG A 107 -11.03 11.17 -19.73
CA ARG A 107 -12.08 10.36 -20.34
C ARG A 107 -11.62 8.94 -20.70
N LYS A 108 -10.41 8.80 -21.25
CA LYS A 108 -9.82 7.49 -21.62
C LYS A 108 -9.54 6.67 -20.36
N ILE A 109 -9.00 7.30 -19.32
CA ILE A 109 -8.74 6.65 -18.03
C ILE A 109 -10.06 6.14 -17.43
N THR A 110 -11.11 6.96 -17.41
CA THR A 110 -12.41 6.56 -16.87
C THR A 110 -12.99 5.35 -17.60
N ILE A 111 -12.94 5.32 -18.93
CA ILE A 111 -13.42 4.17 -19.71
C ILE A 111 -12.61 2.92 -19.38
N ALA A 112 -11.26 3.01 -19.39
CA ALA A 112 -10.39 1.88 -19.08
C ALA A 112 -10.60 1.34 -17.65
N VAL A 113 -10.91 2.21 -16.68
CA VAL A 113 -11.27 1.81 -15.30
C VAL A 113 -12.57 1.03 -15.30
N CYS A 114 -13.64 1.54 -15.94
CA CYS A 114 -14.93 0.86 -16.01
C CYS A 114 -14.81 -0.53 -16.68
N GLU A 115 -14.10 -0.62 -17.81
CA GLU A 115 -13.86 -1.89 -18.52
C GLU A 115 -13.07 -2.87 -17.66
N THR A 116 -11.98 -2.40 -17.03
CA THR A 116 -11.16 -3.23 -16.14
C THR A 116 -11.96 -3.79 -14.98
N ILE A 117 -12.81 -2.97 -14.34
CA ILE A 117 -13.66 -3.41 -13.22
C ILE A 117 -14.67 -4.46 -13.69
N GLY A 118 -15.32 -4.24 -14.84
CA GLY A 118 -16.25 -5.21 -15.43
C GLY A 118 -15.57 -6.55 -15.68
N LEU A 119 -14.44 -6.52 -16.39
CA LEU A 119 -13.68 -7.71 -16.76
C LEU A 119 -13.13 -8.45 -15.54
N PHE A 120 -12.61 -7.73 -14.54
CA PHE A 120 -12.07 -8.33 -13.33
C PHE A 120 -13.16 -9.03 -12.48
N ASN A 121 -14.35 -8.42 -12.38
CA ASN A 121 -15.42 -8.94 -11.53
C ASN A 121 -16.27 -10.02 -12.22
N THR A 122 -16.49 -9.90 -13.52
CA THR A 122 -17.48 -10.72 -14.26
C THR A 122 -16.95 -11.33 -15.55
N GLY A 123 -15.66 -11.16 -15.85
CA GLY A 123 -15.05 -11.73 -17.04
C GLY A 123 -15.66 -11.20 -18.33
N ALA A 124 -15.71 -12.07 -19.34
CA ALA A 124 -16.17 -11.75 -20.69
C ALA A 124 -17.66 -11.36 -20.75
N ALA A 125 -18.48 -11.70 -19.76
CA ALA A 125 -19.88 -11.27 -19.69
C ALA A 125 -20.04 -9.74 -19.68
N SER A 126 -19.13 -9.01 -19.02
CA SER A 126 -19.14 -7.54 -19.03
C SER A 126 -18.82 -6.96 -20.41
N GLU A 127 -17.81 -7.51 -21.09
CA GLU A 127 -17.43 -7.08 -22.44
C GLU A 127 -18.56 -7.39 -23.43
N ALA A 128 -19.17 -8.57 -23.33
CA ALA A 128 -20.33 -9.00 -24.08
C ALA A 128 -21.51 -8.02 -23.97
N MET A 129 -21.81 -7.54 -22.75
CA MET A 129 -22.83 -6.52 -22.52
C MET A 129 -22.48 -5.19 -23.20
N VAL A 130 -21.24 -4.71 -23.01
CA VAL A 130 -20.78 -3.44 -23.58
C VAL A 130 -20.82 -3.48 -25.11
N MET A 131 -20.36 -4.58 -25.72
CA MET A 131 -20.45 -4.82 -27.16
C MET A 131 -21.90 -4.73 -27.65
N GLY A 132 -22.85 -5.36 -26.93
CA GLY A 132 -24.28 -5.29 -27.26
C GLY A 132 -24.84 -3.87 -27.26
N ILE A 133 -24.44 -3.02 -26.30
CA ILE A 133 -24.84 -1.61 -26.24
C ILE A 133 -24.32 -0.83 -27.46
N PHE A 134 -23.13 -1.16 -27.96
CA PHE A 134 -22.55 -0.54 -29.15
C PHE A 134 -23.02 -1.18 -30.47
N GLY A 135 -23.94 -2.16 -30.42
CA GLY A 135 -24.42 -2.86 -31.61
C GLY A 135 -23.39 -3.81 -32.23
N ILE A 136 -22.40 -4.25 -31.45
CA ILE A 136 -21.37 -5.19 -31.88
C ILE A 136 -21.82 -6.61 -31.51
N THR A 137 -21.93 -7.48 -32.51
CA THR A 137 -22.29 -8.89 -32.30
C THR A 137 -21.11 -9.65 -31.71
N GLN A 138 -21.36 -10.42 -30.66
CA GLN A 138 -20.37 -11.27 -30.01
C GLN A 138 -19.92 -12.41 -30.94
N GLY A 139 -18.64 -12.79 -30.84
CA GLY A 139 -18.12 -13.95 -31.56
C GLY A 139 -18.63 -15.27 -30.99
N THR A 140 -18.66 -16.32 -31.81
CA THR A 140 -19.17 -17.66 -31.45
C THR A 140 -18.44 -18.33 -30.29
N ASN A 141 -17.25 -17.86 -29.92
CA ASN A 141 -16.43 -18.38 -28.83
C ASN A 141 -16.46 -17.50 -27.57
N THR A 142 -17.38 -16.54 -27.48
CA THR A 142 -17.52 -15.69 -26.28
C THR A 142 -18.13 -16.54 -25.16
N ILE A 143 -17.37 -16.77 -24.09
CA ILE A 143 -17.82 -17.54 -22.92
C ILE A 143 -18.46 -16.55 -21.94
N ASN A 144 -19.78 -16.65 -21.77
CA ASN A 144 -20.53 -15.85 -20.77
C ASN A 144 -20.32 -16.38 -19.36
#